data_AF-A0A8C7T8C4-F1
#
_entry.id   AF-A0A8C7T8C4-F1
#
_cell.length_a   1.000
_cell.length_b   1.000
_cell.length_c   1.000
_cell.angle_alpha   90.00
_cell.angle_beta   90.00
_cell.angle_gamma   90.00
#
_symmetry.space_group_name_H-M   'P 1'
#
loop_
_entity.id
_entity.type
_entity.pdbx_description
1 polymer ?
#
loop_
_entity_poly.entity_id
_entity_poly.type
_entity_poly.pdbx_seq_one_letter_code
_entity_poly.pdbx_strand_id
1 'polypeptide(L)'
;MSSSPGKVYYLQLPQKVNLTEAQQACFNDGAQIAKVGQLYAAWKFMGLDRCDAGWLADGSLRYPINNPRRNCGPMEPGVRSFGFAPPHHKHGVYCYSAVVVFPYQPPHGRYNLTYHDAQQVCQEQDSTLATFEQLFQAWEEGLNWCNAGWLADGTVQYPITKPRRPCGGLGLSPGVRSYGSRHRHLHRYDVFCSSSPLRGERCLDFCTSHREDQHCVTGCVHSIEKDQHCVTGCVHPIEKDQHCVTGCVHPIEKINTV
;
A
#
# COMPACT_ATOMS: atom_id res chain seq x y z
N MET A 1 -4.10 16.37 -8.67
CA MET A 1 -5.22 15.41 -8.54
C MET A 1 -4.72 14.05 -9.00
N SER A 2 -4.06 13.29 -8.13
CA SER A 2 -3.72 11.89 -8.36
C SER A 2 -3.83 11.16 -7.03
N SER A 3 -4.65 10.11 -7.01
CA SER A 3 -4.81 9.19 -5.88
C SER A 3 -5.45 7.92 -6.49
N SER A 4 -4.89 6.73 -6.37
CA SER A 4 -3.59 6.29 -5.83
C SER A 4 -3.28 4.90 -6.45
N PRO A 5 -2.12 4.26 -6.20
CA PRO A 5 -1.64 3.07 -6.89
C PRO A 5 -2.36 1.76 -6.49
N GLY A 6 -3.57 1.85 -5.95
CA GLY A 6 -4.40 0.72 -5.55
C GLY A 6 -5.49 0.36 -6.57
N LYS A 7 -6.15 -0.78 -6.35
CA LYS A 7 -7.17 -1.33 -7.25
C LYS A 7 -8.54 -1.35 -6.58
N VAL A 8 -9.54 -0.78 -7.26
CA VAL A 8 -10.95 -0.99 -6.89
C VAL A 8 -11.46 -2.27 -7.54
N TYR A 9 -12.17 -3.08 -6.77
CA TYR A 9 -12.80 -4.31 -7.25
C TYR A 9 -14.12 -4.56 -6.51
N TYR A 10 -14.98 -5.37 -7.11
CA TYR A 10 -16.23 -5.79 -6.47
C TYR A 10 -16.05 -7.14 -5.79
N LEU A 11 -16.21 -7.18 -4.48
CA LEU A 11 -16.00 -8.39 -3.69
C LEU A 11 -17.10 -9.42 -3.98
N GLN A 12 -16.71 -10.65 -4.34
CA GLN A 12 -17.66 -11.73 -4.53
C GLN A 12 -18.03 -12.31 -3.17
N LEU A 13 -19.30 -12.14 -2.77
CA LEU A 13 -19.83 -12.63 -1.49
C LEU A 13 -20.93 -13.65 -1.74
N PRO A 14 -21.05 -14.72 -0.92
CA PRO A 14 -22.13 -15.71 -1.05
C PRO A 14 -23.52 -15.10 -0.91
N GLN A 15 -23.63 -14.05 -0.11
CA GLN A 15 -24.85 -13.28 0.10
C GLN A 15 -24.54 -11.79 0.11
N LYS A 16 -25.53 -10.99 -0.25
CA LYS A 16 -25.48 -9.53 -0.11
C LYS A 16 -25.42 -9.15 1.37
N VAL A 17 -24.75 -8.04 1.65
CA VAL A 17 -24.38 -7.59 2.99
C VAL A 17 -24.86 -6.17 3.27
N ASN A 18 -25.07 -5.86 4.54
CA ASN A 18 -25.35 -4.50 5.00
C ASN A 18 -24.07 -3.64 5.02
N LEU A 19 -24.16 -2.33 5.30
CA LEU A 19 -22.97 -1.45 5.21
C LEU A 19 -21.85 -1.85 6.18
N THR A 20 -22.19 -2.23 7.42
CA THR A 20 -21.22 -2.63 8.43
C THR A 20 -20.56 -3.96 8.06
N GLU A 21 -21.35 -4.93 7.62
CA GLU A 21 -20.87 -6.22 7.10
C GLU A 21 -20.00 -6.03 5.86
N ALA A 22 -20.34 -5.08 4.98
CA ALA A 22 -19.55 -4.74 3.79
C ALA A 22 -18.17 -4.20 4.14
N GLN A 23 -18.09 -3.29 5.12
CA GLN A 23 -16.81 -2.78 5.65
C GLN A 23 -15.96 -3.93 6.21
N GLN A 24 -16.56 -4.78 7.04
CA GLN A 24 -15.86 -5.94 7.61
C GLN A 24 -15.44 -6.94 6.53
N ALA A 25 -16.24 -7.13 5.48
CA ALA A 25 -15.93 -8.04 4.39
C ALA A 25 -14.72 -7.57 3.57
N CYS A 26 -14.65 -6.27 3.22
CA CYS A 26 -13.44 -5.73 2.58
C CYS A 26 -12.22 -5.86 3.49
N PHE A 27 -12.38 -5.58 4.78
CA PHE A 27 -11.30 -5.72 5.75
C PHE A 27 -10.78 -7.16 5.84
N ASN A 28 -11.69 -8.12 5.97
CA ASN A 28 -11.39 -9.55 5.98
C ASN A 28 -10.80 -10.04 4.64
N ASP A 29 -10.80 -9.21 3.59
CA ASP A 29 -10.16 -9.49 2.31
C ASP A 29 -8.84 -8.71 2.10
N GLY A 30 -8.36 -7.97 3.11
CA GLY A 30 -7.11 -7.19 3.03
C GLY A 30 -7.29 -5.85 2.29
N ALA A 31 -8.51 -5.34 2.28
CA ALA A 31 -8.87 -4.12 1.58
C ALA A 31 -9.69 -3.19 2.48
N GLN A 32 -9.89 -1.97 2.01
CA GLN A 32 -10.82 -1.02 2.63
C GLN A 32 -12.05 -0.91 1.76
N ILE A 33 -13.19 -0.52 2.33
CA ILE A 33 -14.35 -0.16 1.51
C ILE A 33 -13.97 1.01 0.59
N ALA A 34 -14.29 0.93 -0.69
CA ALA A 34 -13.87 1.92 -1.67
C ALA A 34 -14.56 3.27 -1.42
N LYS A 35 -13.82 4.35 -1.59
CA LYS A 35 -14.34 5.73 -1.62
C LYS A 35 -14.95 6.04 -2.99
N VAL A 36 -15.84 7.03 -3.02
CA VAL A 36 -16.46 7.53 -4.27
C VAL A 36 -15.43 7.92 -5.32
N GLY A 37 -14.41 8.69 -4.92
CA GLY A 37 -13.33 9.11 -5.83
C GLY A 37 -12.54 7.93 -6.41
N GLN A 38 -12.30 6.90 -5.60
CA GLN A 38 -11.60 5.69 -6.05
C GLN A 38 -12.44 4.91 -7.07
N LEU A 39 -13.75 4.73 -6.82
CA LEU A 39 -14.66 4.09 -7.79
C LEU A 39 -14.71 4.88 -9.11
N TYR A 40 -14.80 6.21 -9.02
CA TYR A 40 -14.80 7.08 -10.19
C TYR A 40 -13.49 6.98 -10.98
N ALA A 41 -12.35 7.00 -10.31
CA ALA A 41 -11.05 6.83 -10.96
C ALA A 41 -10.91 5.46 -11.63
N ALA A 42 -11.34 4.40 -10.96
CA ALA A 42 -11.33 3.04 -11.51
C ALA A 42 -12.20 2.91 -12.77
N TRP A 43 -13.39 3.53 -12.77
CA TRP A 43 -14.22 3.61 -13.96
C TRP A 43 -13.55 4.42 -15.07
N LYS A 44 -13.11 5.64 -14.76
CA LYS A 44 -12.64 6.63 -15.76
C LYS A 44 -11.32 6.25 -16.41
N PHE A 45 -10.39 5.68 -15.63
CA PHE A 45 -9.01 5.48 -16.05
C PHE A 45 -8.61 4.00 -16.12
N MET A 46 -9.28 3.12 -15.39
CA MET A 46 -9.00 1.67 -15.42
C MET A 46 -10.08 0.86 -16.15
N GLY A 47 -11.11 1.52 -16.67
CA GLY A 47 -12.18 0.88 -17.45
C GLY A 47 -13.08 -0.05 -16.66
N LEU A 48 -13.19 0.13 -15.33
CA LEU A 48 -14.04 -0.70 -14.47
C LEU A 48 -15.51 -0.61 -14.94
N ASP A 49 -16.10 -1.76 -15.26
CA ASP A 49 -17.44 -1.91 -15.79
C ASP A 49 -18.19 -3.02 -15.04
N ARG A 50 -19.23 -2.64 -14.29
CA ARG A 50 -20.05 -3.58 -13.52
C ARG A 50 -21.47 -3.07 -13.29
N CYS A 51 -22.44 -3.90 -13.63
CA CYS A 51 -23.88 -3.64 -13.51
C CYS A 51 -24.48 -4.10 -12.16
N ASP A 52 -23.68 -4.07 -11.10
CA ASP A 52 -24.13 -4.42 -9.75
C ASP A 52 -23.87 -3.26 -8.80
N ALA A 53 -24.91 -2.80 -8.12
CA ALA A 53 -24.76 -1.84 -7.03
C ALA A 53 -23.98 -2.45 -5.87
N GLY A 54 -23.08 -1.64 -5.31
CA GLY A 54 -22.35 -1.99 -4.10
C GLY A 54 -22.17 -0.78 -3.19
N TRP A 55 -22.01 -1.08 -1.91
CA TRP A 55 -21.68 -0.11 -0.88
C TRP A 55 -20.33 0.58 -1.15
N LEU A 56 -20.29 1.86 -0.83
CA LEU A 56 -19.09 2.69 -0.75
C LEU A 56 -18.93 3.27 0.67
N ALA A 57 -17.74 3.80 0.95
CA ALA A 57 -17.36 4.33 2.26
C ALA A 57 -18.29 5.45 2.79
N ASP A 58 -18.93 6.21 1.90
CA ASP A 58 -19.88 7.28 2.26
C ASP A 58 -21.29 6.75 2.58
N GLY A 59 -21.51 5.43 2.50
CA GLY A 59 -22.84 4.82 2.67
C GLY A 59 -23.74 4.96 1.44
N SER A 60 -23.21 5.39 0.30
CA SER A 60 -23.96 5.39 -0.96
C SER A 60 -23.86 4.05 -1.67
N LEU A 61 -24.87 3.74 -2.49
CA LEU A 61 -24.87 2.60 -3.39
C LEU A 61 -24.59 3.07 -4.81
N ARG A 62 -23.50 2.60 -5.40
CA ARG A 62 -23.09 2.99 -6.75
C ARG A 62 -22.64 1.81 -7.59
N TYR A 63 -22.59 2.00 -8.90
CA TYR A 63 -22.04 1.03 -9.84
C TYR A 63 -21.50 1.72 -11.11
N PRO A 64 -20.31 1.36 -11.61
CA PRO A 64 -19.71 1.97 -12.78
C PRO A 64 -20.09 1.24 -14.07
N ILE A 65 -20.49 1.98 -15.12
CA ILE A 65 -20.77 1.43 -16.45
C ILE A 65 -19.84 2.10 -17.46
N ASN A 66 -18.92 1.32 -18.03
CA ASN A 66 -18.09 1.72 -19.16
C ASN A 66 -18.71 1.26 -20.48
N ASN A 67 -19.37 0.09 -20.51
CA ASN A 67 -20.06 -0.45 -21.67
C ASN A 67 -21.58 -0.44 -21.44
N PRO A 68 -22.33 0.55 -21.97
CA PRO A 68 -23.76 0.72 -21.67
C PRO A 68 -24.63 -0.44 -22.14
N ARG A 69 -25.62 -0.82 -21.31
CA ARG A 69 -26.52 -1.96 -21.55
C ARG A 69 -27.94 -1.62 -21.09
N ARG A 70 -28.95 -2.14 -21.79
CA ARG A 70 -30.38 -1.80 -21.54
C ARG A 70 -30.88 -2.09 -20.12
N ASN A 71 -30.32 -3.09 -19.44
CA ASN A 71 -30.68 -3.48 -18.08
C ASN A 71 -29.82 -2.80 -16.99
N CYS A 72 -28.93 -1.87 -17.37
CA CYS A 72 -27.92 -1.27 -16.50
C CYS A 72 -28.04 0.26 -16.42
N GLY A 73 -29.24 0.78 -16.70
CA GLY A 73 -29.52 2.21 -16.77
C GLY A 73 -29.50 2.76 -18.20
N PRO A 74 -29.32 4.09 -18.36
CA PRO A 74 -29.28 4.76 -19.66
C PRO A 74 -28.17 4.22 -20.58
N MET A 75 -28.33 4.42 -21.89
CA MET A 75 -27.36 4.02 -22.92
C MET A 75 -26.13 4.96 -22.99
N GLU A 76 -25.58 5.31 -21.83
CA GLU A 76 -24.42 6.20 -21.68
C GLU A 76 -23.47 5.64 -20.60
N PRO A 77 -22.13 5.81 -20.76
CA PRO A 77 -21.18 5.47 -19.71
C PRO A 77 -21.35 6.39 -18.49
N GLY A 78 -21.04 5.87 -17.29
CA GLY A 78 -21.03 6.67 -16.08
C GLY A 78 -21.03 5.84 -14.79
N VAL A 79 -20.70 6.49 -13.68
CA VAL A 79 -20.94 5.94 -12.34
C VAL A 79 -22.37 6.27 -11.92
N ARG A 80 -23.20 5.25 -11.85
CA ARG A 80 -24.61 5.36 -11.46
C ARG A 80 -24.73 5.28 -9.94
N SER A 81 -25.74 5.97 -9.39
CA SER A 81 -25.97 6.05 -7.96
C SER A 81 -27.45 5.82 -7.65
N PHE A 82 -27.71 5.00 -6.63
CA PHE A 82 -29.03 4.85 -6.00
C PHE A 82 -29.20 5.79 -4.79
N GLY A 83 -28.22 6.66 -4.53
CA GLY A 83 -28.19 7.52 -3.36
C GLY A 83 -27.74 6.79 -2.10
N PHE A 84 -28.17 7.29 -0.94
CA PHE A 84 -27.89 6.71 0.37
C PHE A 84 -29.03 5.76 0.73
N ALA A 85 -28.74 4.47 0.81
CA ALA A 85 -29.71 3.48 1.26
C ALA A 85 -29.68 3.35 2.80
N PRO A 86 -30.78 2.92 3.43
CA PRO A 86 -30.77 2.59 4.84
C PRO A 86 -29.69 1.55 5.15
N PRO A 87 -28.90 1.68 6.24
CA PRO A 87 -27.74 0.83 6.49
C PRO A 87 -28.03 -0.68 6.56
N HIS A 88 -29.28 -1.07 6.84
CA HIS A 88 -29.72 -2.46 6.97
C HIS A 88 -30.06 -3.14 5.63
N HIS A 89 -30.13 -2.40 4.53
CA HIS A 89 -30.33 -2.99 3.20
C HIS A 89 -29.14 -3.85 2.79
N LYS A 90 -29.39 -4.93 2.04
CA LYS A 90 -28.34 -5.86 1.62
C LYS A 90 -27.95 -5.63 0.17
N HIS A 91 -26.70 -5.26 -0.07
CA HIS A 91 -26.10 -5.05 -1.40
C HIS A 91 -24.72 -5.70 -1.48
N GLY A 92 -24.07 -5.66 -2.65
CA GLY A 92 -22.64 -6.02 -2.70
C GLY A 92 -21.77 -4.89 -2.17
N VAL A 93 -20.46 -4.99 -2.39
CA VAL A 93 -19.50 -3.98 -1.92
C VAL A 93 -18.36 -3.83 -2.92
N TYR A 94 -17.94 -2.58 -3.12
CA TYR A 94 -16.69 -2.29 -3.80
C TYR A 94 -15.60 -2.09 -2.76
N CYS A 95 -14.53 -2.87 -2.87
CA CYS A 95 -13.35 -2.75 -2.03
C CYS A 95 -12.22 -2.07 -2.81
N TYR A 96 -11.31 -1.45 -2.08
CA TYR A 96 -10.11 -0.82 -2.57
C TYR A 96 -8.91 -1.47 -1.89
N SER A 97 -8.11 -2.18 -2.66
CA SER A 97 -6.81 -2.69 -2.22
C SER A 97 -5.78 -1.60 -2.46
N ALA A 98 -5.25 -1.02 -1.38
CA ALA A 98 -4.13 -0.09 -1.48
C ALA A 98 -2.87 -0.83 -1.93
N VAL A 99 -1.91 -0.10 -2.49
CA VAL A 99 -0.55 -0.63 -2.68
C VAL A 99 0.38 0.19 -1.80
N VAL A 100 1.15 -0.49 -0.98
CA VAL A 100 2.14 0.09 -0.08
C VAL A 100 3.52 -0.12 -0.69
N VAL A 101 4.34 0.93 -0.74
CA VAL A 101 5.74 0.86 -1.15
C VAL A 101 6.63 0.90 0.08
N PHE A 102 7.58 -0.02 0.15
CA PHE A 102 8.58 -0.06 1.23
C PHE A 102 9.99 -0.27 0.67
N PRO A 103 11.02 0.37 1.26
CA PRO A 103 12.40 0.06 0.95
C PRO A 103 12.80 -1.29 1.57
N TYR A 104 13.58 -2.08 0.84
CA TYR A 104 14.21 -3.30 1.35
C TYR A 104 15.73 -3.19 1.21
N GLN A 105 16.43 -3.44 2.33
CA GLN A 105 17.87 -3.49 2.41
C GLN A 105 18.29 -4.88 2.92
N PRO A 106 19.14 -5.62 2.19
CA PRO A 106 19.53 -6.96 2.62
C PRO A 106 20.39 -6.93 3.90
N PRO A 107 20.39 -8.02 4.70
CA PRO A 107 21.16 -8.12 5.95
C PRO A 107 22.67 -7.92 5.76
N HIS A 108 23.19 -8.26 4.58
CA HIS A 108 24.61 -8.15 4.23
C HIS A 108 25.07 -6.73 3.86
N GLY A 109 24.28 -5.70 4.18
CA GLY A 109 24.64 -4.30 4.02
C GLY A 109 23.97 -3.61 2.82
N ARG A 110 24.14 -2.28 2.76
CA ARG A 110 23.57 -1.41 1.71
C ARG A 110 24.16 -1.70 0.34
N TYR A 111 23.34 -1.49 -0.68
CA TYR A 111 23.76 -1.53 -2.08
C TYR A 111 24.38 -2.85 -2.49
N ASN A 112 23.71 -3.94 -2.15
CA ASN A 112 24.21 -5.29 -2.42
C ASN A 112 23.36 -6.10 -3.41
N LEU A 113 22.24 -5.56 -3.89
CA LEU A 113 21.34 -6.27 -4.80
C LEU A 113 21.57 -5.85 -6.25
N THR A 114 21.81 -6.82 -7.15
CA THR A 114 21.59 -6.59 -8.59
C THR A 114 20.10 -6.44 -8.89
N TYR A 115 19.73 -6.07 -10.12
CA TYR A 115 18.31 -5.95 -10.48
C TYR A 115 17.57 -7.29 -10.33
N HIS A 116 18.23 -8.40 -10.66
CA HIS A 116 17.62 -9.73 -10.55
C HIS A 116 17.50 -10.17 -9.09
N ASP A 117 18.52 -9.90 -8.26
CA ASP A 117 18.44 -10.15 -6.82
C ASP A 117 17.31 -9.31 -6.20
N ALA A 118 17.20 -8.03 -6.60
CA ALA A 118 16.14 -7.12 -6.16
C ALA A 118 14.73 -7.62 -6.50
N GLN A 119 14.55 -8.18 -7.70
CA GLN A 119 13.28 -8.80 -8.10
C GLN A 119 12.97 -10.04 -7.24
N GLN A 120 13.95 -10.89 -7.00
CA GLN A 120 13.79 -12.11 -6.21
C GLN A 120 13.44 -11.80 -4.75
N VAL A 121 14.16 -10.87 -4.10
CA VAL A 121 13.87 -10.53 -2.70
C VAL A 121 12.49 -9.91 -2.54
N CYS A 122 12.00 -9.09 -3.48
CA CYS A 122 10.62 -8.62 -3.40
C CYS A 122 9.63 -9.79 -3.51
N GLN A 123 9.86 -10.75 -4.43
CA GLN A 123 9.00 -11.93 -4.57
C GLN A 123 8.99 -12.80 -3.31
N GLU A 124 10.12 -12.98 -2.65
CA GLU A 124 10.24 -13.71 -1.38
C GLU A 124 9.48 -13.03 -0.22
N GLN A 125 9.18 -11.73 -0.33
CA GLN A 125 8.34 -10.98 0.61
C GLN A 125 6.88 -10.86 0.15
N ASP A 126 6.40 -11.77 -0.70
CA ASP A 126 5.06 -11.73 -1.30
C ASP A 126 4.75 -10.35 -1.94
N SER A 127 5.75 -9.77 -2.58
CA SER A 127 5.71 -8.42 -3.14
C SER A 127 6.34 -8.37 -4.53
N THR A 128 6.27 -7.22 -5.18
CA THR A 128 6.86 -6.99 -6.50
C THR A 128 7.68 -5.72 -6.51
N LEU A 129 8.59 -5.56 -7.48
CA LEU A 129 9.31 -4.29 -7.65
C LEU A 129 8.30 -3.13 -7.79
N ALA A 130 8.52 -2.05 -7.04
CA ALA A 130 7.69 -0.86 -7.14
C ALA A 130 7.90 -0.17 -8.51
N THR A 131 6.81 0.33 -9.08
CA THR A 131 6.83 1.24 -10.22
C THR A 131 7.22 2.66 -9.78
N PHE A 132 7.61 3.51 -10.73
CA PHE A 132 7.86 4.92 -10.45
C PHE A 132 6.61 5.60 -9.89
N GLU A 133 5.44 5.32 -10.45
CA GLU A 133 4.17 5.89 -10.03
C GLU A 133 3.85 5.51 -8.58
N GLN A 134 4.05 4.24 -8.22
CA GLN A 134 3.92 3.76 -6.84
C GLN A 134 4.90 4.47 -5.89
N LEU A 135 6.18 4.59 -6.27
CA LEU A 135 7.18 5.26 -5.45
C LEU A 135 6.87 6.76 -5.28
N PHE A 136 6.45 7.42 -6.35
CA PHE A 136 6.10 8.84 -6.35
C PHE A 136 4.89 9.11 -5.45
N GLN A 137 3.87 8.26 -5.52
CA GLN A 137 2.71 8.35 -4.63
C GLN A 137 3.12 8.13 -3.16
N ALA A 138 3.95 7.12 -2.87
CA ALA A 138 4.44 6.91 -1.52
C ALA A 138 5.24 8.11 -0.99
N TRP A 139 6.01 8.79 -1.85
CA TRP A 139 6.70 10.04 -1.51
C TRP A 139 5.73 11.20 -1.22
N GLU A 140 4.68 11.38 -2.03
CA GLU A 140 3.62 12.36 -1.74
C GLU A 140 2.92 12.10 -0.40
N GLU A 141 2.82 10.82 -0.02
CA GLU A 141 2.30 10.35 1.27
C GLU A 141 3.35 10.42 2.41
N GLY A 142 4.57 10.88 2.13
CA GLY A 142 5.58 11.20 3.13
C GLY A 142 6.78 10.27 3.20
N LEU A 143 6.89 9.27 2.32
CA LEU A 143 8.03 8.36 2.26
C LEU A 143 9.33 9.14 2.05
N ASN A 144 10.25 9.01 3.02
CA ASN A 144 11.52 9.73 3.04
C ASN A 144 12.69 8.76 3.27
N TRP A 145 13.38 8.42 2.19
CA TRP A 145 14.42 7.41 2.17
C TRP A 145 15.65 7.86 1.37
N CYS A 146 16.84 7.78 1.97
CA CYS A 146 18.07 8.31 1.39
C CYS A 146 18.90 7.30 0.58
N ASN A 147 18.56 6.01 0.64
CA ASN A 147 19.27 5.01 -0.16
C ASN A 147 18.60 4.84 -1.52
N ALA A 148 19.42 4.79 -2.57
CA ALA A 148 18.95 4.52 -3.92
C ALA A 148 18.57 3.04 -4.09
N GLY A 149 17.41 2.78 -4.69
CA GLY A 149 16.89 1.44 -4.89
C GLY A 149 16.36 1.19 -6.29
N TRP A 150 16.40 -0.07 -6.71
CA TRP A 150 15.82 -0.54 -7.98
C TRP A 150 14.30 -0.36 -8.02
N LEU A 151 13.80 0.00 -9.20
CA LEU A 151 12.38 0.03 -9.57
C LEU A 151 12.07 -0.96 -10.70
N ALA A 152 10.79 -1.22 -10.92
CA ALA A 152 10.30 -2.21 -11.87
C ALA A 152 10.83 -2.02 -13.31
N ASP A 153 11.02 -0.77 -13.74
CA ASP A 153 11.54 -0.42 -15.08
C ASP A 153 13.07 -0.58 -15.21
N GLY A 154 13.77 -0.94 -14.12
CA GLY A 154 15.23 -1.04 -14.06
C GLY A 154 15.93 0.30 -13.90
N THR A 155 15.19 1.35 -13.54
CA THR A 155 15.79 2.58 -13.02
C THR A 155 16.12 2.44 -11.54
N VAL A 156 16.98 3.34 -11.06
CA VAL A 156 17.38 3.41 -9.66
C VAL A 156 17.05 4.80 -9.14
N GLN A 157 16.24 4.87 -8.07
CA GLN A 157 15.72 6.13 -7.56
C GLN A 157 15.66 6.15 -6.04
N TYR A 158 15.48 7.32 -5.42
CA TYR A 158 15.17 7.45 -3.99
C TYR A 158 14.26 8.66 -3.70
N PRO A 159 13.22 8.50 -2.86
CA PRO A 159 12.31 9.58 -2.47
C PRO A 159 12.83 10.35 -1.26
N ILE A 160 12.93 11.68 -1.34
CA ILE A 160 13.35 12.51 -0.20
C ILE A 160 12.36 13.65 0.05
N THR A 161 11.80 13.73 1.26
CA THR A 161 10.93 14.84 1.69
C THR A 161 11.69 15.86 2.55
N LYS A 162 12.75 15.42 3.24
CA LYS A 162 13.60 16.27 4.08
C LYS A 162 15.02 16.36 3.49
N PRO A 163 15.44 17.49 2.92
CA PRO A 163 16.79 17.65 2.36
C PRO A 163 17.88 17.36 3.40
N ARG A 164 18.92 16.62 3.00
CA ARG A 164 20.04 16.23 3.88
C ARG A 164 21.36 16.33 3.12
N ARG A 165 22.44 16.72 3.82
CA ARG A 165 23.80 16.79 3.25
C ARG A 165 24.22 15.50 2.51
N PRO A 166 24.12 14.29 3.10
CA PRO A 166 24.50 13.06 2.40
C PRO A 166 23.51 12.62 1.30
N CYS A 167 22.35 13.27 1.18
CA CYS A 167 21.25 12.82 0.32
C CYS A 167 20.92 13.88 -0.74
N GLY A 168 21.94 14.31 -1.50
CA GLY A 168 21.82 15.35 -2.54
C GLY A 168 22.10 16.78 -2.08
N GLY A 169 22.37 17.02 -0.79
CA GLY A 169 22.71 18.34 -0.27
C GLY A 169 21.52 19.14 0.27
N LEU A 170 21.81 20.21 1.03
CA LEU A 170 20.77 21.05 1.66
C LEU A 170 20.08 22.02 0.69
N GLY A 171 20.67 22.27 -0.48
CA GLY A 171 20.15 23.22 -1.47
C GLY A 171 19.12 22.64 -2.43
N LEU A 172 18.80 21.34 -2.33
CA LEU A 172 17.83 20.68 -3.22
C LEU A 172 16.46 20.60 -2.56
N SER A 173 15.41 20.97 -3.31
CA SER A 173 14.01 20.84 -2.87
C SER A 173 13.60 19.37 -2.67
N PRO A 174 12.57 19.06 -1.88
CA PRO A 174 12.00 17.70 -1.82
C PRO A 174 11.68 17.09 -3.19
N GLY A 175 11.78 15.78 -3.34
CA GLY A 175 11.41 15.07 -4.57
C GLY A 175 11.92 13.63 -4.65
N VAL A 176 11.50 12.91 -5.69
CA VAL A 176 12.10 11.64 -6.09
C VAL A 176 13.34 11.92 -6.94
N ARG A 177 14.48 11.36 -6.54
CA ARG A 177 15.77 11.53 -7.20
C ARG A 177 16.08 10.30 -8.04
N SER A 178 16.47 10.53 -9.29
CA SER A 178 16.73 9.45 -10.23
C SER A 178 18.21 9.38 -10.60
N TYR A 179 18.74 8.16 -10.54
CA TYR A 179 20.02 7.78 -11.12
C TYR A 179 19.85 7.24 -12.54
N GLY A 180 18.62 7.20 -13.07
CA GLY A 180 18.30 6.66 -14.39
C GLY A 180 18.45 5.14 -14.47
N SER A 181 18.46 4.62 -15.69
CA SER A 181 18.67 3.19 -15.96
C SER A 181 20.09 2.77 -15.62
N ARG A 182 20.24 1.65 -14.92
CA ARG A 182 21.54 1.11 -14.49
C ARG A 182 21.77 -0.30 -15.02
N HIS A 183 23.03 -0.73 -15.06
CA HIS A 183 23.38 -2.05 -15.59
C HIS A 183 22.89 -3.15 -14.65
N ARG A 184 21.91 -3.93 -15.12
CA ARG A 184 21.09 -4.86 -14.29
C ARG A 184 21.89 -5.96 -13.58
N HIS A 185 23.05 -6.35 -14.13
CA HIS A 185 23.89 -7.42 -13.59
C HIS A 185 25.12 -6.93 -12.81
N LEU A 186 25.53 -5.67 -13.01
CA LEU A 186 26.82 -5.18 -12.52
C LEU A 186 26.65 -4.20 -11.36
N HIS A 187 25.65 -3.32 -11.48
CA HIS A 187 25.42 -2.35 -10.43
C HIS A 187 24.60 -2.97 -9.31
N ARG A 188 24.88 -2.50 -8.09
CA ARG A 188 24.21 -2.96 -6.89
C ARG A 188 23.61 -1.79 -6.15
N TYR A 189 22.38 -1.98 -5.68
CA TYR A 189 21.59 -0.98 -4.96
C TYR A 189 20.71 -1.68 -3.92
N ASP A 190 19.92 -0.89 -3.19
CA ASP A 190 18.79 -1.43 -2.41
C ASP A 190 17.61 -1.65 -3.39
N VAL A 191 16.41 -1.88 -2.89
CA VAL A 191 15.22 -2.03 -3.74
C VAL A 191 14.00 -1.41 -3.08
N PHE A 192 13.07 -0.90 -3.89
CA PHE A 192 11.72 -0.59 -3.42
C PHE A 192 10.76 -1.67 -3.88
N CYS A 193 10.12 -2.32 -2.92
CA CYS A 193 9.09 -3.31 -3.17
C CYS A 193 7.71 -2.68 -2.97
N SER A 194 6.70 -3.28 -3.59
CA SER A 194 5.30 -2.90 -3.49
C SER A 194 4.44 -4.13 -3.21
N SER A 195 3.53 -4.01 -2.25
CA SER A 195 2.59 -5.07 -1.90
C SER A 195 1.21 -4.49 -1.57
N SER A 196 0.19 -5.34 -1.66
CA SER A 196 -1.14 -5.03 -1.16
C SER A 196 -1.21 -5.37 0.34
N PRO A 197 -1.96 -4.61 1.16
CA PRO A 197 -2.18 -4.96 2.56
C PRO A 197 -2.68 -6.41 2.68
N LEU A 198 -2.08 -7.15 3.62
CA LEU A 198 -2.44 -8.55 3.83
C LEU A 198 -3.86 -8.67 4.39
N ARG A 199 -4.46 -9.83 4.12
CA ARG A 199 -5.83 -10.16 4.50
C ARG A 199 -6.04 -10.09 6.02
N GLY A 200 -6.96 -9.23 6.47
CA GLY A 200 -7.39 -9.17 7.88
C GLY A 200 -6.46 -8.44 8.84
N GLU A 201 -5.46 -7.71 8.34
CA GLU A 201 -4.56 -6.92 9.20
C GLU A 201 -5.14 -5.55 9.52
N ARG A 202 -5.31 -5.27 10.82
CA ARG A 202 -5.62 -3.92 11.34
C ARG A 202 -4.29 -3.26 11.72
N CYS A 203 -3.87 -2.26 10.97
CA CYS A 203 -2.87 -1.31 11.47
C CYS A 203 -3.63 -0.22 12.24
N LEU A 204 -3.53 -0.26 13.57
CA LEU A 204 -4.08 0.74 14.47
C LEU A 204 -2.96 1.73 14.83
N ASP A 205 -3.26 3.02 14.75
CA ASP A 205 -2.40 4.03 15.36
C ASP A 205 -2.62 3.95 16.87
N PHE A 206 -1.63 3.45 17.61
CA PHE A 206 -1.67 3.43 19.07
C PHE A 206 -1.04 4.71 19.60
N CYS A 207 -1.87 5.69 19.96
CA CYS A 207 -1.42 6.88 20.69
C CYS A 207 -1.51 6.61 22.20
N THR A 208 -0.39 6.26 22.84
CA THR A 208 -0.30 6.26 24.31
C THR A 208 -0.29 7.72 24.78
N SER A 209 -1.19 8.11 25.68
CA SER A 209 -1.52 9.53 25.91
C SER A 209 -0.55 10.33 26.81
N HIS A 210 -0.69 11.66 26.66
CA HIS A 210 -0.49 12.75 27.65
C HIS A 210 0.88 13.42 27.88
N ARG A 211 1.74 13.61 26.85
CA ARG A 211 2.71 14.74 26.83
C ARG A 211 2.99 15.25 25.41
N GLU A 212 3.37 16.52 25.30
CA GLU A 212 3.53 17.32 24.07
C GLU A 212 4.63 16.87 23.08
N ASP A 213 5.36 15.79 23.37
CA ASP A 213 6.52 15.35 22.57
C ASP A 213 6.46 13.85 22.17
N GLN A 214 5.37 13.39 21.55
CA GLN A 214 5.26 12.01 21.04
C GLN A 214 4.75 11.92 19.59
N HIS A 215 5.30 10.95 18.86
CA HIS A 215 4.91 10.59 17.49
C HIS A 215 4.03 9.34 17.48
N CYS A 216 3.03 9.30 16.58
CA CYS A 216 2.23 8.10 16.35
C CYS A 216 3.12 6.95 15.85
N VAL A 217 2.98 5.76 16.45
CA VAL A 217 3.58 4.53 15.91
C VAL A 217 2.46 3.67 15.35
N THR A 218 2.61 3.27 14.08
CA THR A 218 1.70 2.33 13.42
C THR A 218 2.00 0.91 13.91
N GLY A 219 1.07 0.31 14.65
CA GLY A 219 1.15 -1.09 15.09
C GLY A 219 0.13 -1.93 14.34
N CYS A 220 0.55 -3.00 13.67
CA CYS A 220 -0.35 -3.93 13.00
C CYS A 220 -0.56 -5.19 13.87
N VAL A 221 -1.81 -5.60 14.06
CA VAL A 221 -2.17 -6.80 14.82
C VAL A 221 -2.60 -7.89 13.83
N HIS A 222 -2.00 -9.09 13.93
CA HIS A 222 -2.28 -10.25 13.06
C HIS A 222 -2.40 -11.57 13.87
N SER A 223 -3.07 -12.59 13.31
CA SER A 223 -3.31 -13.89 13.98
C SER A 223 -2.07 -14.80 14.01
N ILE A 224 -1.83 -15.42 15.17
CA ILE A 224 -0.66 -16.29 15.47
C ILE A 224 -0.93 -17.73 15.03
N GLU A 225 -1.04 -17.99 13.73
CA GLU A 225 -1.15 -19.38 13.24
C GLU A 225 -0.12 -19.77 12.18
N LYS A 226 0.74 -18.86 11.72
CA LYS A 226 1.90 -19.20 10.88
C LYS A 226 3.07 -18.26 11.21
N ASP A 227 4.21 -18.86 11.51
CA ASP A 227 5.58 -18.41 11.87
C ASP A 227 6.13 -17.04 11.39
N GLN A 228 5.34 -15.98 11.27
CA GLN A 228 5.81 -14.62 10.95
C GLN A 228 5.04 -13.56 11.73
N HIS A 229 5.78 -12.62 12.35
CA HIS A 229 5.23 -11.49 13.10
C HIS A 229 5.78 -10.15 12.60
N CYS A 230 4.92 -9.15 12.46
CA CYS A 230 5.34 -7.75 12.29
C CYS A 230 5.47 -7.08 13.68
N VAL A 231 6.69 -6.93 14.19
CA VAL A 231 6.96 -6.13 15.39
C VAL A 231 7.46 -4.75 14.95
N THR A 232 6.58 -3.75 14.94
CA THR A 232 6.98 -2.34 14.84
C THR A 232 6.96 -1.70 16.22
N GLY A 233 8.14 -1.53 16.82
CA GLY A 233 8.32 -0.76 18.04
C GLY A 233 9.70 -0.93 18.66
N CYS A 234 10.61 0.03 18.45
CA CYS A 234 11.80 0.21 19.27
C CYS A 234 11.80 1.62 19.86
N VAL A 235 11.75 1.72 21.19
CA VAL A 235 12.01 2.98 21.92
C VAL A 235 13.52 3.21 21.90
N HIS A 236 13.98 4.34 21.35
CA HIS A 236 15.40 4.72 21.35
C HIS A 236 15.56 6.20 21.78
N PRO A 237 16.61 6.56 22.54
CA PRO A 237 16.86 7.94 22.94
C PRO A 237 17.15 8.84 21.73
N ILE A 238 16.60 10.05 21.75
CA ILE A 238 16.87 11.09 20.73
C ILE A 238 18.25 11.67 21.00
N GLU A 239 19.30 11.00 20.53
CA GLU A 239 20.59 11.65 20.24
C GLU A 239 21.47 10.73 19.37
N LYS A 240 21.68 11.20 18.13
CA LYS A 240 22.63 10.71 17.10
C LYS A 240 22.18 9.51 16.24
N ASP A 241 21.70 9.84 15.04
CA ASP A 241 21.76 9.10 13.77
C ASP A 241 21.32 7.63 13.73
N GLN A 242 20.13 7.31 14.27
CA GLN A 242 19.44 6.05 13.95
C GLN A 242 17.96 6.29 13.62
N HIS A 243 17.47 5.56 12.62
CA HIS A 243 16.08 5.58 12.17
C HIS A 243 15.55 4.15 12.14
N CYS A 244 14.33 3.94 12.63
CA CYS A 244 13.61 2.69 12.43
C CYS A 244 13.33 2.49 10.94
N VAL A 245 13.72 1.32 10.44
CA VAL A 245 13.42 0.82 9.10
C VAL A 245 12.36 -0.25 9.30
N THR A 246 11.23 -0.14 8.61
CA THR A 246 10.21 -1.19 8.56
C THR A 246 10.80 -2.48 7.97
N GLY A 247 10.63 -3.60 8.66
CA GLY A 247 10.68 -4.97 8.14
C GLY A 247 12.05 -5.68 8.15
N CYS A 248 12.20 -6.67 9.04
CA CYS A 248 12.73 -8.04 8.79
C CYS A 248 12.77 -8.84 10.12
N VAL A 249 12.23 -10.06 10.15
CA VAL A 249 12.50 -11.07 11.20
C VAL A 249 13.17 -12.30 10.54
N HIS A 250 14.17 -12.87 11.20
CA HIS A 250 14.97 -14.02 10.79
C HIS A 250 14.42 -15.37 11.31
N PRO A 251 14.87 -16.53 10.79
CA PRO A 251 14.46 -17.85 11.26
C PRO A 251 14.82 -18.08 12.74
N ILE A 252 13.91 -18.69 13.49
CA ILE A 252 14.18 -19.20 14.83
C ILE A 252 15.10 -20.43 14.68
N GLU A 253 16.34 -20.32 15.15
CA GLU A 253 17.14 -21.52 15.44
C GLU A 253 16.36 -22.37 16.44
N LYS A 254 16.09 -23.63 16.06
CA LYS A 254 15.42 -24.60 16.92
C LYS A 254 16.16 -24.66 18.26
N ILE A 255 15.48 -24.31 19.34
CA ILE A 255 15.85 -24.76 20.67
C ILE A 255 15.76 -26.29 20.63
N ASN A 256 16.89 -26.93 20.39
CA ASN A 256 17.06 -28.34 20.71
C ASN A 256 17.09 -28.43 22.23
N THR A 257 15.96 -28.82 22.81
CA THR A 257 15.92 -29.47 24.11
C THR A 257 16.71 -30.77 24.03
N VAL A 258 17.81 -30.85 24.78
CA VAL A 258 18.21 -32.03 25.57
C VAL A 258 18.72 -31.53 26.90
#